data_AF-Q13ZL5-F1
#
_entry.id   AF-Q13ZL5-F1
#
_cell.length_a   1.000
_cell.length_b   1.000
_cell.length_c   1.000
_cell.angle_alpha   90.00
_cell.angle_beta   90.00
_cell.angle_gamma   90.00
#
_symmetry.space_group_name_H-M   'P 1'
#
loop_
_entity.id
_entity.type
_entity.pdbx_description
1 polymer ?
#
loop_
_entity_poly.entity_id
_entity_poly.type
_entity_poly.pdbx_seq_one_letter_code
_entity_poly.pdbx_strand_id
1 'polypeptide(L)'
;MAERVSGPYRGYYISAAARLVPAVDTPAPSATLAGGASGTYVGSVSLAEHGPDDPHRMETLLELGDGQRFGSEEEALVFVEQAARDYVDRLLGGS
;
A
#
# COMPACT_ATOMS: atom_id res chain seq x y z
N MET A 1 -4.21 -4.92 -9.56
CA MET A 1 -3.23 -4.94 -8.46
C MET A 1 -1.94 -4.32 -8.95
N ALA A 2 -1.32 -3.45 -8.15
CA ALA A 2 -0.05 -2.79 -8.47
C ALA A 2 1.01 -3.14 -7.42
N GLU A 3 2.24 -3.40 -7.86
CA GLU A 3 3.35 -3.76 -6.98
C GLU A 3 4.68 -3.17 -7.47
N ARG A 4 5.59 -2.89 -6.53
CA ARG A 4 6.93 -2.37 -6.82
C ARG A 4 7.91 -2.77 -5.72
N VAL A 5 9.10 -3.20 -6.14
CA VAL A 5 10.26 -3.36 -5.27
C VAL A 5 11.21 -2.19 -5.50
N SER A 6 11.67 -1.55 -4.43
CA SER A 6 12.60 -0.42 -4.46
C SER A 6 13.69 -0.56 -3.40
N GLY A 7 14.79 0.19 -3.58
CA GLY A 7 15.88 0.26 -2.61
C GLY A 7 17.25 -0.17 -3.15
N PRO A 8 18.27 -0.26 -2.27
CA PRO A 8 18.15 -0.09 -0.82
C PRO A 8 17.87 1.36 -0.40
N TYR A 9 16.86 1.56 0.46
CA TYR A 9 16.57 2.82 1.13
C TYR A 9 17.02 2.72 2.59
N ARG A 10 18.08 3.45 2.96
CA ARG A 10 18.74 3.36 4.28
C ARG A 10 19.06 1.92 4.72
N GLY A 11 19.44 1.06 3.78
CA GLY A 11 19.78 -0.34 4.05
C GLY A 11 18.61 -1.34 3.93
N TYR A 12 17.38 -0.87 3.68
CA TYR A 12 16.22 -1.74 3.49
C TYR A 12 15.76 -1.76 2.04
N TYR A 13 15.50 -2.95 1.52
CA TYR A 13 14.68 -3.17 0.34
C TYR A 13 13.21 -3.09 0.74
N ILE A 14 12.42 -2.38 -0.06
CA ILE A 14 11.01 -2.13 0.17
C ILE A 14 10.21 -2.80 -0.93
N SER A 15 9.43 -3.81 -0.57
CA SER A 15 8.43 -4.43 -1.46
C SER A 15 7.06 -3.87 -1.09
N ALA A 16 6.48 -3.05 -1.95
CA ALA A 16 5.19 -2.42 -1.75
C ALA A 16 4.16 -3.01 -2.74
N ALA A 17 2.95 -3.24 -2.27
CA ALA A 17 1.82 -3.59 -3.12
C ALA A 17 0.57 -2.81 -2.69
N ALA A 18 -0.27 -2.49 -3.66
CA ALA A 18 -1.57 -1.88 -3.46
C ALA A 18 -2.62 -2.58 -4.33
N ARG A 19 -3.80 -2.80 -3.75
CA ARG A 19 -4.94 -3.34 -4.48
C ARG A 19 -6.24 -2.70 -4.04
N LEU A 20 -7.16 -2.54 -4.98
CA LEU A 20 -8.55 -2.24 -4.66
C LEU A 20 -9.28 -3.53 -4.34
N VAL A 21 -9.87 -3.62 -3.16
CA VAL A 21 -10.78 -4.69 -2.78
C VAL A 21 -12.21 -4.20 -3.04
N PRO A 22 -12.96 -4.77 -4.00
CA PRO A 22 -14.34 -4.39 -4.24
C PRO A 22 -15.19 -4.60 -2.99
N ALA A 23 -16.12 -3.68 -2.70
CA ALA A 23 -17.09 -3.91 -1.65
C ALA A 23 -17.96 -5.12 -2.04
N VAL A 24 -18.03 -6.13 -1.18
CA VAL A 24 -18.86 -7.32 -1.44
C VAL A 24 -20.33 -6.90 -1.47
N ASP A 25 -21.03 -7.24 -2.55
CA ASP A 25 -22.41 -6.87 -2.88
C ASP A 25 -23.35 -6.88 -1.67
N THR A 26 -23.61 -5.69 -1.12
CA THR A 26 -24.90 -5.37 -0.53
C THR A 26 -25.67 -4.63 -1.62
N PRO A 27 -26.88 -5.04 -2.03
CA PRO A 27 -27.61 -4.36 -3.10
C PRO A 27 -28.00 -2.96 -2.62
N ALA A 28 -27.16 -1.96 -2.91
CA ALA A 28 -27.47 -0.56 -2.68
C ALA A 28 -28.42 -0.10 -3.79
N PRO A 29 -29.58 0.51 -3.46
CA PRO A 29 -30.45 1.07 -4.49
C PRO A 29 -29.77 2.32 -5.06
N SER A 30 -29.79 2.39 -6.39
CA SER A 30 -29.55 3.59 -7.19
C SER A 30 -28.11 4.10 -7.23
N ALA A 31 -27.39 3.57 -8.23
CA ALA A 31 -26.37 4.30 -8.96
C ALA A 31 -26.89 5.70 -9.37
N THR A 32 -26.36 6.74 -8.74
CA THR A 32 -26.37 8.08 -9.31
C THR A 32 -25.16 8.88 -8.81
N LEU A 33 -24.34 9.28 -9.79
CA LEU A 33 -23.35 10.37 -9.79
C LEU A 33 -21.91 9.99 -9.36
N ALA A 34 -21.01 10.17 -10.33
CA ALA A 34 -19.55 10.11 -10.29
C ALA A 34 -18.94 8.69 -10.24
N GLY A 35 -18.15 8.35 -11.27
CA GLY A 35 -17.49 7.07 -11.46
C GLY A 35 -16.36 6.79 -10.46
N GLY A 36 -16.71 6.62 -9.19
CA GLY A 36 -15.82 6.14 -8.16
C GLY A 36 -16.05 4.65 -7.92
N ALA A 37 -14.99 3.84 -8.03
CA ALA A 37 -15.07 2.42 -7.75
C ALA A 37 -15.45 2.21 -6.26
N SER A 38 -16.59 1.57 -6.01
CA SER A 38 -17.06 1.25 -4.65
C SER A 38 -16.24 0.07 -4.10
N GLY A 39 -15.16 0.37 -3.39
CA GLY A 39 -14.26 -0.61 -2.76
C GLY A 39 -13.33 0.05 -1.75
N THR A 40 -12.44 -0.74 -1.14
CA THR A 40 -11.43 -0.28 -0.17
C THR A 40 -10.05 -0.57 -0.72
N TYR A 41 -9.17 0.44 -0.73
CA TYR A 41 -7.77 0.24 -1.07
C TYR A 41 -7.02 -0.34 0.12
N VAL A 42 -6.30 -1.43 -0.14
CA VAL A 42 -5.45 -2.12 0.84
C VAL A 42 -4.02 -2.12 0.30
N GLY A 43 -3.09 -1.74 1.16
CA GLY A 43 -1.66 -1.76 0.91
C GLY A 43 -0.96 -2.83 1.74
N SER A 44 0.12 -3.39 1.21
CA SER A 44 1.06 -4.19 1.98
C SER A 44 2.48 -3.73 1.72
N VAL A 45 3.31 -3.80 2.77
CA VAL A 45 4.73 -3.47 2.73
C VAL A 45 5.50 -4.60 3.36
N SER A 46 6.58 -5.03 2.70
CA SER A 46 7.63 -5.84 3.31
C SER A 46 8.96 -5.09 3.25
N LEU A 47 9.69 -5.08 4.37
CA LEU A 47 11.02 -4.48 4.49
C LEU A 47 12.04 -5.56 4.80
N ALA A 48 13.17 -5.53 4.10
CA ALA A 48 14.22 -6.53 4.23
C ALA A 48 15.62 -5.91 4.11
N GLU A 49 16.56 -6.36 4.93
CA GLU A 49 17.93 -5.83 4.92
C GLU A 49 18.79 -6.44 3.80
N HIS A 50 18.62 -7.75 3.53
CA HIS A 50 19.47 -8.48 2.58
C HIS A 50 18.83 -8.73 1.20
N GLY A 51 17.70 -8.09 0.91
CA GLY A 51 16.98 -8.22 -0.36
C GLY A 51 15.53 -8.67 -0.21
N PRO A 52 14.72 -8.61 -1.28
CA PRO A 52 13.29 -8.94 -1.21
C PRO A 52 13.00 -10.38 -0.76
N ASP A 53 13.94 -11.30 -0.98
CA ASP A 53 13.84 -12.72 -0.61
C ASP A 53 14.37 -13.04 0.81
N ASP A 54 14.73 -12.02 1.60
CA ASP A 54 15.22 -12.22 2.96
C ASP A 54 14.14 -12.91 3.85
N PRO A 55 14.46 -14.04 4.51
CA PRO A 55 13.54 -14.69 5.44
C PRO A 55 13.28 -13.85 6.70
N HIS A 56 14.18 -12.93 7.06
CA HIS A 56 14.06 -12.02 8.20
C HIS A 56 13.41 -10.68 7.82
N ARG A 57 12.51 -10.69 6.83
CA ARG A 57 11.75 -9.49 6.46
C ARG A 57 10.62 -9.22 7.44
N MET A 58 10.36 -7.94 7.68
CA MET A 58 9.20 -7.48 8.43
C MET A 58 8.08 -7.12 7.46
N GLU A 59 6.88 -7.65 7.69
CA GLU A 59 5.70 -7.39 6.87
C GLU A 59 4.67 -6.56 7.65
N THR A 60 4.03 -5.62 6.98
CA THR A 60 2.98 -4.78 7.56
C THR A 60 1.88 -4.55 6.53
N LEU A 61 0.64 -4.67 6.99
CA LEU A 61 -0.56 -4.34 6.23
C LEU A 61 -1.00 -2.91 6.55
N LEU A 62 -1.33 -2.14 5.51
CA LEU A 62 -1.83 -0.78 5.63
C LEU A 62 -3.25 -0.73 5.07
N GLU A 63 -4.20 -0.33 5.91
CA GLU A 63 -5.52 0.08 5.44
C GLU A 63 -5.40 1.51 4.88
N LEU A 64 -5.55 1.66 3.56
CA LEU A 64 -5.35 2.95 2.89
C LEU A 64 -6.61 3.80 2.87
N GLY A 65 -7.77 3.17 3.03
CA GLY A 65 -9.08 3.83 3.06
C GLY A 65 -9.95 3.45 1.87
N ASP A 66 -11.01 4.22 1.69
CA ASP A 66 -12.02 3.98 0.65
C ASP A 66 -11.52 4.27 -0.77
N GLY A 67 -12.20 3.68 -1.74
CA GLY A 67 -11.94 3.80 -3.18
C GLY A 67 -12.07 5.22 -3.73
N GLN A 68 -12.56 6.17 -2.92
CA GLN A 68 -12.63 7.59 -3.25
C GLN A 68 -11.30 8.32 -3.01
N ARG A 69 -10.39 7.73 -2.22
CA ARG A 69 -9.13 8.38 -1.84
C ARG A 69 -8.08 8.36 -2.94
N PHE A 70 -8.11 7.36 -3.81
CA PHE A 70 -7.14 7.18 -4.91
C PHE A 70 -7.87 6.96 -6.23
N GLY A 71 -7.36 7.52 -7.31
CA GLY A 71 -7.89 7.32 -8.66
C GLY A 71 -7.42 6.02 -9.32
N SER A 72 -6.34 5.40 -8.83
CA SER A 72 -5.83 4.11 -9.30
C SER A 72 -5.02 3.36 -8.24
N GLU A 73 -4.77 2.07 -8.50
CA GLU A 73 -3.88 1.25 -7.67
C GLU A 73 -2.42 1.74 -7.73
N GLU A 74 -1.97 2.36 -8.83
CA GLU A 74 -0.62 2.95 -8.88
C GLU A 74 -0.48 4.17 -7.98
N GLU A 75 -1.52 5.01 -7.88
CA GLU A 75 -1.52 6.15 -6.96
C GLU A 75 -1.49 5.68 -5.50
N ALA A 76 -2.30 4.66 -5.18
CA ALA A 76 -2.27 4.00 -3.88
C ALA A 76 -0.89 3.38 -3.59
N LEU A 77 -0.24 2.77 -4.59
CA LEU A 77 1.10 2.20 -4.45
C LEU A 77 2.16 3.26 -4.10
N VAL A 78 2.11 4.45 -4.70
CA VAL A 78 3.03 5.56 -4.35
C VAL A 78 2.87 5.95 -2.89
N PHE A 79 1.63 6.02 -2.40
CA PHE A 79 1.35 6.30 -0.99
C PHE A 79 1.91 5.21 -0.06
N VAL A 80 1.71 3.93 -0.41
CA VAL A 80 2.25 2.78 0.32
C VAL A 80 3.78 2.84 0.41
N GLU A 81 4.44 3.13 -0.72
CA GLU A 81 5.90 3.24 -0.77
C GLU A 81 6.43 4.40 0.09
N GLN A 82 5.74 5.55 0.08
CA GLN A 82 6.12 6.68 0.93
C GLN A 82 5.95 6.36 2.42
N ALA A 83 4.82 5.73 2.79
CA ALA A 83 4.58 5.31 4.18
C ALA A 83 5.65 4.31 4.67
N ALA A 84 6.12 3.42 3.78
CA ALA A 84 7.21 2.50 4.07
C ALA A 84 8.52 3.23 4.36
N ARG A 85 8.88 4.24 3.54
CA ARG A 85 10.07 5.07 3.76
C ARG A 85 9.98 5.84 5.07
N ASP A 86 8.83 6.45 5.35
CA ASP A 86 8.60 7.18 6.61
C ASP A 86 8.69 6.26 7.84
N TYR A 87 8.31 4.99 7.70
CA TYR A 87 8.46 3.99 8.75
C TYR A 87 9.93 3.63 8.96
N VAL A 88 10.70 3.40 7.89
CA VAL A 88 12.16 3.17 7.95
C VAL A 88 12.87 4.38 8.57
N ASP A 89 12.49 5.59 8.18
CA ASP A 89 13.04 6.82 8.76
C ASP A 89 12.76 6.91 10.27
N ARG A 90 11.54 6.57 10.71
CA ARG A 90 11.18 6.49 12.15
C ARG A 90 11.94 5.38 12.88
N LEU A 91 12.16 4.24 12.25
CA LEU A 91 12.93 3.13 12.82
C LEU A 91 14.39 3.51 13.07
N LEU A 92 15.00 4.23 12.12
CA LEU A 92 16.43 4.55 12.13
C LEU A 92 16.76 5.92 12.72
N GLY A 93 15.79 6.83 12.81
CA GLY A 93 15.96 8.22 13.22
C GLY A 93 15.01 8.65 14.33
N GLY A 94 14.52 7.71 15.13
CA GLY A 94 13.73 8.02 16.33
C GLY A 94 14.46 9.05 17.20
N SER A 95 13.96 10.27 17.23
CA SER A 95 14.30 11.32 18.19
C SER A 95 13.04 11.77 18.89
#